data_AF-A0A959Y2R8-F1
#
_entry.id   AF-A0A959Y2R8-F1
#
_cell.length_a   1.000
_cell.length_b   1.000
_cell.length_c   1.000
_cell.angle_alpha   90.00
_cell.angle_beta   90.00
_cell.angle_gamma   90.00
#
_symmetry.space_group_name_H-M   'P 1'
#
loop_
_entity.id
_entity.type
_entity.pdbx_description
1 polymer ?
#
loop_
_entity_poly.entity_id
_entity_poly.type
_entity_poly.pdbx_seq_one_letter_code
_entity_poly.pdbx_strand_id
1 'polypeptide(L)'
;MPHKVLPEHKRTKGKLVAPMNHVLQDNGYHVEQRWVSHEEVVVPEILWLAYLDNDLGHARAAEVVTKLLEAVSKIAPTTQVNGFASSFARLDDGSTAKLAEVLSAMRMLDDMRSSLADLGHLFPMFPLNRLLGKGVASNVHVSKLKEIITLLNDRVGVATTYALALLFYGTRMTGRITINPGLTLSKPELIEDYPNTPESQMLAANLRASSKMLDPEVTTSDPFEWQANFWKTCLTLEPPTL
;
A
#
# COMPACT_ATOMS: atom_id res chain seq x y z
N MET A 1 19.25 -28.35 12.56
CA MET A 1 18.89 -28.80 11.19
C MET A 1 19.35 -27.74 10.20
N PRO A 2 20.08 -28.06 9.13
CA PRO A 2 20.55 -27.05 8.19
C PRO A 2 19.38 -26.55 7.33
N HIS A 3 19.12 -25.24 7.40
CA HIS A 3 18.10 -24.60 6.56
C HIS A 3 18.45 -24.81 5.09
N LYS A 4 17.61 -25.57 4.39
CA LYS A 4 17.72 -25.85 2.96
C LYS A 4 17.62 -24.52 2.20
N VAL A 5 18.75 -24.01 1.75
CA VAL A 5 18.81 -22.83 0.87
C VAL A 5 18.09 -23.21 -0.42
N LEU A 6 17.05 -22.46 -0.79
CA LEU A 6 16.36 -22.67 -2.06
C LEU A 6 17.36 -22.50 -3.20
N PRO A 7 17.41 -23.41 -4.20
CA PRO A 7 18.50 -23.53 -5.19
C PRO A 7 18.86 -22.25 -5.93
N GLU A 8 17.91 -21.32 -6.02
CA GLU A 8 17.96 -20.14 -6.88
C GLU A 8 18.43 -18.88 -6.13
N HIS A 9 18.71 -18.99 -4.83
CA HIS A 9 19.20 -17.87 -4.02
C HIS A 9 20.74 -17.82 -4.00
N LYS A 10 21.31 -16.66 -4.32
CA LYS A 10 22.75 -16.41 -4.28
C LYS A 10 23.16 -15.94 -2.88
N ARG A 11 24.21 -16.49 -2.29
CA ARG A 11 24.77 -15.95 -1.03
C ARG A 11 25.75 -14.83 -1.33
N THR A 12 25.46 -13.62 -0.85
CA THR A 12 26.36 -12.46 -0.97
C THR A 12 26.62 -11.88 0.43
N LYS A 13 27.89 -11.80 0.85
CA LYS A 13 28.32 -11.29 2.17
C LYS A 13 27.56 -11.92 3.37
N GLY A 14 27.31 -13.22 3.32
CA GLY A 14 26.60 -13.95 4.40
C GLY A 14 25.08 -13.81 4.41
N LYS A 15 24.47 -13.04 3.50
CA LYS A 15 23.01 -12.93 3.32
C LYS A 15 22.54 -13.70 2.09
N LEU A 16 21.34 -14.27 2.15
CA LEU A 16 20.67 -14.91 1.01
C LEU A 16 20.00 -13.84 0.15
N VAL A 17 20.41 -13.75 -1.11
CA VAL A 17 19.88 -12.83 -2.10
C VAL A 17 18.91 -13.60 -2.98
N ALA A 18 17.64 -13.15 -2.99
CA ALA A 18 16.60 -13.73 -3.83
C ALA A 18 16.98 -13.66 -5.34
N PRO A 19 16.44 -14.56 -6.18
CA PRO A 19 16.76 -14.65 -7.60
C PRO A 19 16.72 -13.30 -8.32
N MET A 20 15.60 -12.59 -8.18
CA MET A 20 15.39 -11.30 -8.84
C MET A 20 16.36 -10.21 -8.37
N ASN A 21 16.78 -10.26 -7.10
CA ASN A 21 17.66 -9.25 -6.53
C ASN A 21 19.10 -9.39 -7.02
N HIS A 22 19.62 -10.62 -7.19
CA HIS A 22 20.96 -10.78 -7.73
C HIS A 22 20.99 -10.58 -9.25
N VAL A 23 19.91 -10.90 -9.98
CA VAL A 23 19.78 -10.54 -11.41
C VAL A 23 19.85 -9.03 -11.60
N LEU A 24 19.20 -8.24 -10.74
CA LEU A 24 19.29 -6.78 -10.79
C LEU A 24 20.71 -6.29 -10.42
N GLN A 25 21.31 -6.84 -9.35
CA GLN A 25 22.69 -6.49 -8.96
C GLN A 25 23.72 -6.83 -10.05
N ASP A 26 23.61 -8.00 -10.67
CA ASP A 26 24.51 -8.48 -11.73
C ASP A 26 24.38 -7.62 -13.00
N ASN A 27 23.26 -6.89 -13.18
CA ASN A 27 23.04 -5.91 -14.24
C ASN A 27 23.39 -4.46 -13.84
N GLY A 28 24.15 -4.27 -12.76
CA GLY A 28 24.66 -2.96 -12.35
C GLY A 28 23.69 -2.12 -11.51
N TYR A 29 22.53 -2.66 -11.12
CA TYR A 29 21.60 -1.97 -10.23
C TYR A 29 22.05 -2.10 -8.76
N HIS A 30 22.16 -0.97 -8.06
CA HIS A 30 22.44 -0.98 -6.63
C HIS A 30 21.18 -1.38 -5.84
N VAL A 31 21.04 -2.67 -5.53
CA VAL A 31 19.96 -3.18 -4.67
C VAL A 31 20.45 -3.24 -3.23
N GLU A 32 20.13 -2.23 -2.42
CA GLU A 32 20.27 -2.29 -0.97
C GLU A 32 19.12 -3.08 -0.35
N GLN A 33 19.45 -4.14 0.41
CA GLN A 33 18.45 -4.87 1.19
C GLN A 33 18.34 -4.25 2.58
N ARG A 34 17.37 -3.37 2.76
CA ARG A 34 16.92 -2.94 4.09
C ARG A 34 15.88 -3.90 4.62
N TRP A 35 16.02 -4.26 5.89
CA TRP A 35 14.96 -4.99 6.59
C TRP A 35 13.87 -3.98 6.92
N VAL A 36 12.86 -3.93 6.06
CA VAL A 36 11.64 -3.17 6.30
C VAL A 36 10.72 -4.03 7.17
N SER A 37 10.44 -3.59 8.38
CA SER A 37 9.45 -4.22 9.25
C SER A 37 8.07 -4.06 8.60
N HIS A 38 7.40 -5.18 8.29
CA HIS A 38 6.08 -5.16 7.67
C HIS A 38 5.09 -4.40 8.56
N GLU A 39 5.08 -4.72 9.84
CA GLU A 39 4.23 -4.07 10.83
C GLU A 39 4.56 -2.59 10.93
N GLU A 40 5.83 -2.23 11.16
CA GLU A 40 6.15 -0.82 11.45
C GLU A 40 6.03 0.09 10.22
N VAL A 41 6.30 -0.43 9.01
CA VAL A 41 6.42 0.38 7.80
C VAL A 41 5.31 0.15 6.80
N VAL A 42 4.96 -1.11 6.51
CA VAL A 42 4.00 -1.44 5.44
C VAL A 42 2.57 -1.24 5.93
N VAL A 43 2.24 -1.68 7.14
CA VAL A 43 0.87 -1.60 7.68
C VAL A 43 0.34 -0.15 7.66
N PRO A 44 1.05 0.87 8.19
CA PRO A 44 0.57 2.25 8.13
C PRO A 44 0.35 2.77 6.71
N GLU A 45 1.11 2.26 5.74
CA GLU A 45 1.09 2.73 4.36
C GLU A 45 -0.05 2.14 3.52
N ILE A 46 -0.47 0.91 3.84
CA ILE A 46 -1.56 0.21 3.13
C ILE A 46 -2.87 0.19 3.90
N LEU A 47 -2.90 0.70 5.15
CA LEU A 47 -4.07 0.70 6.02
C LEU A 47 -5.31 1.29 5.35
N TRP A 48 -5.13 2.40 4.61
CA TRP A 48 -6.23 3.08 3.93
C TRP A 48 -6.87 2.23 2.82
N LEU A 49 -6.11 1.35 2.17
CA LEU A 49 -6.62 0.41 1.18
C LEU A 49 -7.50 -0.64 1.84
N ALA A 50 -7.09 -1.15 3.00
CA ALA A 50 -7.87 -2.11 3.76
C ALA A 50 -9.17 -1.49 4.33
N TYR A 51 -9.13 -0.22 4.73
CA TYR A 51 -10.35 0.52 5.11
C TYR A 51 -11.35 0.63 3.97
N LEU A 52 -10.89 1.01 2.77
CA LEU A 52 -11.75 1.06 1.58
C LEU A 52 -12.32 -0.32 1.25
N ASP A 53 -11.48 -1.35 1.28
CA ASP A 53 -11.88 -2.73 0.99
C ASP A 53 -12.94 -3.24 1.97
N ASN A 54 -12.74 -2.99 3.27
CA ASN A 54 -13.66 -3.39 4.32
C ASN A 54 -15.04 -2.74 4.19
N ASP A 55 -15.10 -1.47 3.78
CA ASP A 55 -16.36 -0.70 3.76
C ASP A 55 -17.09 -0.80 2.42
N LEU A 56 -16.35 -0.86 1.32
CA LEU A 56 -16.91 -0.81 -0.04
C LEU A 56 -16.96 -2.21 -0.70
N GLY A 57 -16.21 -3.17 -0.17
CA GLY A 57 -15.97 -4.47 -0.80
C GLY A 57 -14.96 -4.40 -1.94
N HIS A 58 -14.39 -5.57 -2.28
CA HIS A 58 -13.27 -5.71 -3.22
C HIS A 58 -13.45 -4.97 -4.56
N ALA A 59 -14.61 -5.16 -5.21
CA ALA A 59 -14.85 -4.60 -6.54
C ALA A 59 -14.88 -3.06 -6.53
N ARG A 60 -15.60 -2.46 -5.57
CA ARG A 60 -15.74 -1.01 -5.50
C ARG A 60 -14.46 -0.35 -4.98
N ALA A 61 -13.78 -0.96 -4.01
CA ALA A 61 -12.47 -0.49 -3.56
C ALA A 61 -11.44 -0.49 -4.71
N ALA A 62 -11.40 -1.56 -5.52
CA ALA A 62 -10.55 -1.63 -6.70
C ALA A 62 -10.84 -0.53 -7.72
N GLU A 63 -12.12 -0.26 -7.99
CA GLU A 63 -12.54 0.83 -8.88
C GLU A 63 -12.06 2.19 -8.36
N VAL A 64 -12.33 2.50 -7.09
CA VAL A 64 -11.95 3.77 -6.44
C VAL A 64 -10.44 3.98 -6.48
N VAL A 65 -9.65 2.99 -6.06
CA VAL A 65 -8.18 3.08 -6.02
C VAL A 65 -7.58 3.22 -7.41
N THR A 66 -8.08 2.45 -8.38
CA THR A 66 -7.65 2.51 -9.78
C THR A 66 -7.90 3.90 -10.36
N LYS A 67 -9.11 4.45 -10.15
CA LYS A 67 -9.51 5.75 -10.69
C LYS A 67 -8.81 6.91 -9.99
N LEU A 68 -8.54 6.80 -8.70
CA LEU A 68 -7.70 7.74 -7.96
C LEU A 68 -6.29 7.82 -8.56
N LEU A 69 -5.63 6.68 -8.72
CA LEU A 69 -4.25 6.66 -9.23
C LEU A 69 -4.16 7.03 -10.71
N GLU A 70 -5.16 6.65 -11.52
CA GLU A 70 -5.30 7.12 -12.90
C GLU A 70 -5.50 8.65 -12.98
N ALA A 71 -6.30 9.24 -12.09
CA ALA A 71 -6.51 10.69 -12.06
C ALA A 71 -5.23 11.41 -11.63
N VAL A 72 -4.53 10.90 -10.61
CA VAL A 72 -3.24 11.43 -10.16
C VAL A 72 -2.22 11.44 -11.30
N SER A 73 -2.10 10.34 -12.06
CA SER A 73 -1.12 10.25 -13.15
C SER A 73 -1.37 11.26 -14.28
N LYS A 74 -2.62 11.68 -14.48
CA LYS A 74 -3.01 12.71 -15.45
C LYS A 74 -2.83 14.13 -14.93
N ILE A 75 -3.12 14.36 -13.65
CA ILE A 75 -3.09 15.70 -13.04
C ILE A 75 -1.66 16.10 -12.65
N ALA A 76 -0.90 15.16 -12.09
CA ALA A 76 0.43 15.36 -11.57
C ALA A 76 1.42 14.31 -12.14
N PRO A 77 1.65 14.29 -13.47
CA PRO A 77 2.40 13.22 -14.14
C PRO A 77 3.86 13.09 -13.66
N THR A 78 4.45 14.18 -13.19
CA THR A 78 5.83 14.22 -12.67
C THR A 78 5.93 13.86 -11.19
N THR A 79 4.80 13.89 -10.45
CA THR A 79 4.80 13.68 -8.99
C THR A 79 4.81 12.19 -8.66
N GLN A 80 5.72 11.78 -7.77
CA GLN A 80 5.91 10.37 -7.46
C GLN A 80 4.85 9.77 -6.50
N VAL A 81 3.66 9.42 -7.02
CA VAL A 81 2.60 8.69 -6.30
C VAL A 81 2.57 7.21 -6.72
N ASN A 82 2.58 6.30 -5.75
CA ASN A 82 2.66 4.84 -5.95
C ASN A 82 1.63 4.07 -5.08
N GLY A 83 0.56 4.75 -4.67
CA GLY A 83 -0.53 4.16 -3.88
C GLY A 83 -0.22 3.91 -2.40
N PHE A 84 1.03 4.05 -1.95
CA PHE A 84 1.30 4.15 -0.52
C PHE A 84 0.77 5.49 0.01
N ALA A 85 0.25 5.50 1.24
CA ALA A 85 -0.33 6.68 1.86
C ALA A 85 0.63 7.89 1.78
N SER A 86 1.87 7.73 2.23
CA SER A 86 2.87 8.81 2.25
C SER A 86 3.13 9.44 0.88
N SER A 87 2.96 8.67 -0.20
CA SER A 87 3.19 9.19 -1.55
C SER A 87 2.23 10.32 -1.94
N PHE A 88 1.03 10.38 -1.35
CA PHE A 88 0.06 11.46 -1.55
C PHE A 88 0.49 12.78 -0.92
N ALA A 89 1.38 12.77 0.08
CA ALA A 89 1.91 14.00 0.68
C ALA A 89 2.70 14.87 -0.32
N ARG A 90 3.18 14.27 -1.42
CA ARG A 90 3.94 14.94 -2.48
C ARG A 90 3.09 15.79 -3.43
N LEU A 91 1.76 15.68 -3.36
CA LEU A 91 0.87 16.49 -4.20
C LEU A 91 0.86 17.94 -3.70
N ASP A 92 1.00 18.91 -4.61
CA ASP A 92 0.80 20.32 -4.29
C ASP A 92 -0.69 20.64 -4.10
N ASP A 93 -1.01 21.82 -3.57
CA ASP A 93 -2.39 22.23 -3.27
C ASP A 93 -3.26 22.32 -4.54
N GLY A 94 -2.70 22.77 -5.66
CA GLY A 94 -3.43 22.88 -6.93
C GLY A 94 -3.77 21.51 -7.52
N SER A 95 -2.79 20.60 -7.53
CA SER A 95 -2.97 19.20 -7.92
C SER A 95 -3.99 18.49 -7.02
N THR A 96 -3.95 18.74 -5.72
CA THR A 96 -4.89 18.16 -4.74
C THR A 96 -6.32 18.66 -4.96
N ALA A 97 -6.51 19.97 -5.16
CA ALA A 97 -7.82 20.56 -5.42
C ALA A 97 -8.44 20.01 -6.71
N LYS A 98 -7.67 19.97 -7.80
CA LYS A 98 -8.12 19.41 -9.07
C LYS A 98 -8.45 17.91 -8.97
N LEU A 99 -7.67 17.16 -8.18
CA LEU A 99 -7.95 15.75 -7.92
C LEU A 99 -9.28 15.57 -7.18
N ALA A 100 -9.54 16.41 -6.16
CA ALA A 100 -10.80 16.39 -5.43
C ALA A 100 -12.01 16.67 -6.36
N GLU A 101 -11.89 17.65 -7.26
CA GLU A 101 -12.93 17.96 -8.26
C GLU A 101 -13.23 16.75 -9.17
N VAL A 102 -12.18 16.11 -9.71
CA VAL A 102 -12.30 14.94 -10.59
C VAL A 102 -12.95 13.76 -9.85
N LEU A 103 -12.51 13.46 -8.63
CA LEU A 103 -13.08 12.37 -7.83
C LEU A 103 -14.52 12.65 -7.39
N SER A 104 -14.85 13.91 -7.10
CA SER A 104 -16.20 14.34 -6.78
C SER A 104 -17.15 14.13 -7.97
N ALA A 105 -16.72 14.53 -9.17
CA ALA A 105 -17.48 14.30 -10.41
C ALA A 105 -17.72 12.80 -10.69
N MET A 106 -16.79 11.93 -10.28
CA MET A 106 -16.92 10.47 -10.37
C MET A 106 -17.69 9.83 -9.19
N ARG A 107 -18.16 10.62 -8.22
CA ARG A 107 -18.80 10.17 -6.97
C ARG A 107 -17.91 9.21 -6.15
N MET A 108 -16.60 9.35 -6.24
CA MET A 108 -15.63 8.52 -5.51
C MET A 108 -15.08 9.23 -4.29
N LEU A 109 -15.12 10.57 -4.28
CA LEU A 109 -14.65 11.34 -3.14
C LEU A 109 -15.47 11.08 -1.87
N ASP A 110 -16.79 10.87 -2.01
CA ASP A 110 -17.67 10.59 -0.87
C ASP A 110 -17.48 9.16 -0.33
N ASP A 111 -17.23 8.17 -1.22
CA ASP A 111 -16.82 6.82 -0.83
C ASP A 111 -15.53 6.85 -0.01
N MET A 112 -14.53 7.64 -0.46
CA MET A 112 -13.27 7.78 0.25
C MET A 112 -13.45 8.50 1.59
N ARG A 113 -14.22 9.60 1.62
CA ARG A 113 -14.47 10.36 2.85
C ARG A 113 -15.17 9.51 3.90
N SER A 114 -16.25 8.81 3.52
CA SER A 114 -16.99 7.96 4.45
C SER A 114 -16.13 6.82 4.98
N SER A 115 -15.38 6.14 4.12
CA SER A 115 -14.57 4.98 4.52
C SER A 115 -13.36 5.39 5.36
N LEU A 116 -12.72 6.52 5.04
CA LEU A 116 -11.48 6.99 5.68
C LEU A 116 -11.72 8.04 6.79
N ALA A 117 -12.98 8.26 7.18
CA ALA A 117 -13.36 9.27 8.17
C ALA A 117 -12.60 9.11 9.49
N ASP A 118 -12.56 7.88 10.01
CA ASP A 118 -11.89 7.54 11.27
C ASP A 118 -10.40 7.79 11.18
N LEU A 119 -9.77 7.41 10.06
CA LEU A 119 -8.33 7.63 9.85
C LEU A 119 -8.01 9.12 9.80
N GLY A 120 -8.82 9.92 9.09
CA GLY A 120 -8.58 11.36 9.02
C GLY A 120 -8.80 12.09 10.35
N HIS A 121 -9.69 11.57 11.21
CA HIS A 121 -9.93 12.12 12.53
C HIS A 121 -8.85 11.70 13.54
N LEU A 122 -8.52 10.40 13.59
CA LEU A 122 -7.54 9.83 14.51
C LEU A 122 -6.12 10.31 14.20
N PHE A 123 -5.80 10.49 12.92
CA PHE A 123 -4.46 10.82 12.46
C PHE A 123 -4.46 12.13 11.67
N PRO A 124 -4.28 13.30 12.32
CA PRO A 124 -4.27 14.60 11.64
C PRO A 124 -3.21 14.70 10.53
N MET A 125 -2.09 13.99 10.68
CA MET A 125 -1.00 13.91 9.70
C MET A 125 -1.21 12.85 8.61
N PHE A 126 -2.38 12.19 8.56
CA PHE A 126 -2.66 11.21 7.53
C PHE A 126 -2.50 11.84 6.14
N PRO A 127 -1.63 11.30 5.26
CA PRO A 127 -1.26 11.96 4.01
C PRO A 127 -2.42 12.30 3.06
N LEU A 128 -3.49 11.51 3.11
CA LEU A 128 -4.69 11.73 2.29
C LEU A 128 -5.63 12.80 2.85
N ASN A 129 -5.42 13.32 4.07
CA ASN A 129 -6.30 14.33 4.68
C ASN A 129 -6.45 15.59 3.84
N ARG A 130 -5.41 16.00 3.11
CA ARG A 130 -5.49 17.17 2.20
C ARG A 130 -6.50 16.94 1.07
N LEU A 131 -6.63 15.70 0.60
CA LEU A 131 -7.62 15.32 -0.41
C LEU A 131 -9.02 15.17 0.19
N LEU A 132 -9.13 14.52 1.35
CA LEU A 132 -10.42 14.24 2.00
C LEU A 132 -11.09 15.53 2.50
N GLY A 133 -10.30 16.53 2.89
CA GLY A 133 -10.75 17.76 3.52
C GLY A 133 -10.86 17.65 5.05
N LYS A 134 -10.77 18.78 5.76
CA LYS A 134 -10.90 18.80 7.22
C LYS A 134 -12.33 18.46 7.64
N GLY A 135 -12.48 17.56 8.61
CA GLY A 135 -13.72 17.41 9.36
C GLY A 135 -14.76 16.50 8.74
N VAL A 136 -14.36 15.34 8.20
CA VAL A 136 -15.34 14.27 8.05
C VAL A 136 -15.85 13.94 9.46
N ALA A 137 -17.13 14.22 9.71
CA ALA A 137 -17.76 13.87 10.98
C ALA A 137 -17.66 12.35 11.15
N SER A 138 -16.97 11.93 12.20
CA SER A 138 -16.79 10.52 12.54
C SER A 138 -17.22 10.32 13.99
N ASN A 139 -18.01 9.26 14.21
CA ASN A 139 -18.06 8.60 15.50
C ASN A 139 -16.82 7.71 15.53
N VAL A 140 -15.73 8.15 16.14
CA VAL A 140 -14.44 7.47 16.04
C VAL A 140 -14.54 6.02 16.54
N HIS A 141 -14.33 5.04 15.66
CA HIS A 141 -14.34 3.61 16.02
C HIS A 141 -12.91 3.06 16.13
N VAL A 142 -12.28 3.25 17.29
CA VAL A 142 -10.95 2.67 17.58
C VAL A 142 -10.94 1.14 17.45
N SER A 143 -12.07 0.47 17.71
CA SER A 143 -12.21 -0.98 17.52
C SER A 143 -12.00 -1.43 16.08
N LYS A 144 -12.57 -0.71 15.11
CA LYS A 144 -12.39 -0.99 13.69
C LYS A 144 -10.94 -0.82 13.26
N LEU A 145 -10.28 0.23 13.73
CA LEU A 145 -8.85 0.45 13.50
C LEU A 145 -8.03 -0.77 13.98
N LYS A 146 -8.28 -1.24 15.20
CA LYS A 146 -7.59 -2.39 15.78
C LYS A 146 -7.83 -3.68 15.00
N GLU A 147 -9.07 -3.91 14.58
CA GLU A 147 -9.43 -5.07 13.78
C GLU A 147 -8.66 -5.07 12.46
N ILE A 148 -8.68 -3.96 11.73
CA ILE A 148 -7.99 -3.85 10.44
C ILE A 148 -6.46 -3.96 10.62
N ILE A 149 -5.87 -3.34 11.64
CA ILE A 149 -4.44 -3.50 11.95
C ILE A 149 -4.10 -4.97 12.23
N THR A 150 -4.94 -5.66 13.00
CA THR A 150 -4.74 -7.08 13.32
C THR A 150 -4.77 -7.95 12.06
N LEU A 151 -5.72 -7.69 11.16
CA LEU A 151 -5.80 -8.37 9.87
C LEU A 151 -4.58 -8.09 8.97
N LEU A 152 -4.06 -6.86 9.00
CA LEU A 152 -2.89 -6.46 8.20
C LEU A 152 -1.55 -6.95 8.76
N ASN A 153 -1.47 -7.25 10.06
CA ASN A 153 -0.30 -7.86 10.67
C ASN A 153 -0.10 -9.31 10.19
N ASP A 154 -1.17 -10.00 9.80
CA ASP A 154 -1.04 -11.24 9.03
C ASP A 154 -0.58 -10.92 7.60
N ARG A 155 0.74 -10.95 7.41
CA ARG A 155 1.38 -10.68 6.11
C ARG A 155 0.94 -11.65 5.01
N VAL A 156 0.46 -12.83 5.35
CA VAL A 156 -0.04 -13.84 4.39
C VAL A 156 -1.56 -13.93 4.41
N GLY A 157 -2.23 -13.02 5.12
CA GLY A 157 -3.68 -12.97 5.23
C GLY A 157 -4.33 -12.41 3.98
N VAL A 158 -5.64 -12.62 3.89
CA VAL A 158 -6.50 -12.14 2.80
C VAL A 158 -6.47 -10.61 2.72
N ALA A 159 -6.69 -9.92 3.84
CA ALA A 159 -6.72 -8.45 3.89
C ALA A 159 -5.41 -7.82 3.39
N THR A 160 -4.27 -8.31 3.87
CA THR A 160 -2.95 -7.83 3.40
C THR A 160 -2.76 -8.09 1.91
N THR A 161 -3.13 -9.28 1.44
CA THR A 161 -2.96 -9.67 0.04
C THR A 161 -3.82 -8.81 -0.89
N TYR A 162 -5.07 -8.52 -0.52
CA TYR A 162 -5.94 -7.62 -1.27
C TYR A 162 -5.44 -6.17 -1.26
N ALA A 163 -5.03 -5.65 -0.10
CA ALA A 163 -4.45 -4.30 -0.03
C ALA A 163 -3.21 -4.17 -0.91
N LEU A 164 -2.34 -5.19 -0.95
CA LEU A 164 -1.18 -5.20 -1.86
C LEU A 164 -1.58 -5.35 -3.33
N ALA A 165 -2.64 -6.08 -3.65
CA ALA A 165 -3.18 -6.15 -5.01
C ALA A 165 -3.69 -4.78 -5.47
N LEU A 166 -4.48 -4.09 -4.63
CA LEU A 166 -4.96 -2.73 -4.88
C LEU A 166 -3.80 -1.76 -5.12
N LEU A 167 -2.79 -1.80 -4.25
CA LEU A 167 -1.57 -1.01 -4.38
C LEU A 167 -0.86 -1.26 -5.71
N PHE A 168 -0.60 -2.54 -6.03
CA PHE A 168 0.21 -2.93 -7.17
C PHE A 168 -0.51 -2.65 -8.50
N TYR A 169 -1.77 -3.09 -8.63
CA TYR A 169 -2.56 -2.87 -9.84
C TYR A 169 -2.97 -1.41 -10.00
N GLY A 170 -3.24 -0.70 -8.90
CA GLY A 170 -3.43 0.74 -8.92
C GLY A 170 -2.19 1.48 -9.42
N THR A 171 -1.00 1.10 -8.96
CA THR A 171 0.27 1.71 -9.43
C THR A 171 0.56 1.39 -10.90
N ARG A 172 0.15 0.21 -11.39
CA ARG A 172 0.22 -0.10 -12.82
C ARG A 172 -0.55 0.92 -13.67
N MET A 173 -1.69 1.44 -13.18
CA MET A 173 -2.48 2.45 -13.90
C MET A 173 -1.78 3.81 -14.04
N THR A 174 -0.76 4.08 -13.23
CA THR A 174 0.05 5.29 -13.39
C THR A 174 1.10 5.15 -14.49
N GLY A 175 1.16 4.02 -15.19
CA GLY A 175 2.16 3.73 -16.23
C GLY A 175 3.57 3.47 -15.69
N ARG A 176 3.73 3.31 -14.38
CA ARG A 176 5.05 3.16 -13.73
C ARG A 176 5.55 1.74 -13.65
N ILE A 177 4.63 0.79 -13.73
CA ILE A 177 4.93 -0.63 -13.72
C ILE A 177 4.42 -1.19 -15.03
N THR A 178 5.33 -1.78 -15.81
CA THR A 178 4.97 -2.60 -16.97
C THR A 178 5.18 -4.05 -16.61
N ILE A 179 4.14 -4.87 -16.80
CA ILE A 179 4.18 -6.29 -16.51
C ILE A 179 4.15 -7.04 -17.82
N ASN A 180 5.06 -7.99 -17.99
CA ASN A 180 5.00 -8.89 -19.14
C ASN A 180 3.73 -9.77 -19.04
N PRO A 181 2.88 -9.83 -20.09
CA PRO A 181 1.64 -10.64 -20.10
C PRO A 181 1.82 -12.14 -19.80
N GLY A 182 3.04 -12.68 -19.92
CA GLY A 182 3.33 -14.07 -19.56
C GLY A 182 3.47 -14.34 -18.06
N LEU A 183 3.57 -13.31 -17.22
CA LEU A 183 3.82 -13.46 -15.78
C LEU A 183 2.52 -13.58 -14.98
N THR A 184 2.55 -14.28 -13.86
CA THR A 184 1.40 -14.41 -12.94
C THR A 184 0.86 -13.05 -12.49
N LEU A 185 1.73 -12.06 -12.26
CA LEU A 185 1.35 -10.69 -11.89
C LEU A 185 0.46 -9.99 -12.94
N SER A 186 0.44 -10.46 -14.20
CA SER A 186 -0.39 -9.87 -15.24
C SER A 186 -1.86 -10.32 -15.19
N LYS A 187 -2.19 -11.26 -14.29
CA LYS A 187 -3.49 -11.94 -14.15
C LYS A 187 -4.21 -11.53 -12.86
N PRO A 188 -4.74 -10.29 -12.76
CA PRO A 188 -5.40 -9.79 -11.56
C PRO A 188 -6.60 -10.64 -11.12
N GLU A 189 -7.29 -11.29 -12.05
CA GLU A 189 -8.46 -12.14 -11.80
C GLU A 189 -8.18 -13.29 -10.81
N LEU A 190 -6.94 -13.75 -10.71
CA LEU A 190 -6.57 -14.83 -9.79
C LEU A 190 -6.65 -14.41 -8.30
N ILE A 191 -6.80 -13.12 -8.00
CA ILE A 191 -6.94 -12.64 -6.62
C ILE A 191 -8.26 -13.08 -5.98
N GLU A 192 -9.31 -13.24 -6.80
CA GLU A 192 -10.66 -13.62 -6.35
C GLU A 192 -10.66 -15.00 -5.67
N ASP A 193 -9.79 -15.89 -6.15
CA ASP A 193 -9.66 -17.26 -5.64
C ASP A 193 -8.72 -17.36 -4.43
N TYR A 194 -8.04 -16.30 -4.01
CA TYR A 194 -7.07 -16.36 -2.91
C TYR A 194 -7.75 -16.68 -1.57
N PRO A 195 -7.23 -17.61 -0.74
CA PRO A 195 -6.00 -18.40 -0.87
C PRO A 195 -6.22 -19.83 -1.39
N ASN A 196 -7.31 -20.10 -2.11
CA ASN A 196 -7.84 -21.44 -2.33
C ASN A 196 -7.20 -22.21 -3.49
N THR A 197 -6.42 -21.54 -4.36
CA THR A 197 -5.77 -22.19 -5.53
C THR A 197 -4.25 -21.99 -5.55
N PRO A 198 -3.46 -22.93 -6.11
CA PRO A 198 -2.01 -22.74 -6.26
C PRO A 198 -1.64 -21.48 -7.03
N GLU A 199 -2.43 -21.13 -8.05
CA GLU A 199 -2.23 -19.95 -8.90
C GLU A 199 -2.47 -18.66 -8.13
N SER A 200 -3.54 -18.58 -7.33
CA SER A 200 -3.82 -17.42 -6.47
C SER A 200 -2.77 -17.27 -5.36
N GLN A 201 -2.31 -18.37 -4.77
CA GLN A 201 -1.22 -18.34 -3.79
C GLN A 201 0.10 -17.87 -4.42
N MET A 202 0.39 -18.28 -5.65
CA MET A 202 1.55 -17.82 -6.41
C MET A 202 1.42 -16.33 -6.78
N LEU A 203 0.24 -15.85 -7.17
CA LEU A 203 -0.02 -14.42 -7.36
C LEU A 203 0.27 -13.64 -6.07
N ALA A 204 -0.30 -14.06 -4.95
CA ALA A 204 -0.12 -13.41 -3.65
C ALA A 204 1.36 -13.41 -3.19
N ALA A 205 2.09 -14.49 -3.44
CA ALA A 205 3.54 -14.53 -3.17
C ALA A 205 4.30 -13.49 -4.01
N ASN A 206 3.97 -13.35 -5.29
CA ASN A 206 4.57 -12.36 -6.17
C ASN A 206 4.22 -10.93 -5.75
N LEU A 207 2.96 -10.64 -5.41
CA LEU A 207 2.54 -9.32 -4.91
C LEU A 207 3.35 -8.89 -3.68
N ARG A 208 3.49 -9.78 -2.69
CA ARG A 208 4.26 -9.54 -1.46
C ARG A 208 5.77 -9.40 -1.68
N ALA A 209 6.30 -10.01 -2.73
CA ALA A 209 7.71 -9.85 -3.12
C ALA A 209 7.92 -8.52 -3.85
N SER A 210 7.00 -8.17 -4.74
CA SER A 210 7.05 -6.97 -5.57
C SER A 210 6.69 -5.68 -4.83
N SER A 211 5.88 -5.73 -3.77
CA SER A 211 5.53 -4.54 -2.99
C SER A 211 6.75 -3.83 -2.41
N LYS A 212 7.81 -4.59 -2.07
CA LYS A 212 9.11 -4.04 -1.65
C LYS A 212 9.82 -3.23 -2.73
N MET A 213 9.53 -3.47 -4.00
CA MET A 213 10.07 -2.67 -5.11
C MET A 213 9.31 -1.35 -5.28
N LEU A 214 8.07 -1.28 -4.77
CA LEU A 214 7.27 -0.06 -4.77
C LEU A 214 7.63 0.85 -3.60
N ASP A 215 8.39 0.34 -2.64
CA ASP A 215 8.71 1.00 -1.39
C ASP A 215 9.48 2.32 -1.64
N PRO A 216 8.96 3.47 -1.15
CA PRO A 216 9.56 4.78 -1.34
C PRO A 216 10.96 4.98 -0.73
N GLU A 217 11.51 4.02 0.02
CA GLU A 217 12.88 4.09 0.57
C GLU A 217 14.00 4.16 -0.49
N VAL A 218 13.71 3.95 -1.78
CA VAL A 218 14.71 4.11 -2.85
C VAL A 218 14.90 5.57 -3.28
N THR A 219 14.06 6.55 -2.88
CA THR A 219 14.12 7.90 -3.49
C THR A 219 14.02 9.16 -2.63
N THR A 220 13.70 9.17 -1.33
CA THR A 220 13.77 10.43 -0.55
C THR A 220 14.09 10.26 0.93
N SER A 221 14.82 11.24 1.47
CA SER A 221 15.46 11.32 2.78
C SER A 221 14.53 11.53 3.99
N ASP A 222 13.22 11.32 3.89
CA ASP A 222 12.37 11.33 5.10
C ASP A 222 11.11 10.43 5.00
N PRO A 223 11.28 9.09 4.92
CA PRO A 223 10.17 8.14 4.85
C PRO A 223 9.58 7.79 6.23
N PHE A 224 9.90 8.51 7.31
CA PHE A 224 9.57 8.09 8.68
C PHE A 224 8.48 8.92 9.37
N GLU A 225 8.10 10.09 8.87
CA GLU A 225 7.17 10.94 9.62
C GLU A 225 5.76 10.33 9.73
N TRP A 226 5.22 9.74 8.66
CA TRP A 226 3.87 9.16 8.70
C TRP A 226 3.82 7.92 9.60
N GLN A 227 4.71 6.96 9.37
CA GLN A 227 4.81 5.70 10.11
C GLN A 227 5.05 5.96 11.60
N ALA A 228 6.00 6.83 11.92
CA ALA A 228 6.31 7.16 13.32
C ALA A 228 5.14 7.91 13.98
N ASN A 229 4.50 8.85 13.27
CA ASN A 229 3.33 9.55 13.79
C ASN A 229 2.15 8.60 14.00
N PHE A 230 1.91 7.68 13.08
CA PHE A 230 0.88 6.67 13.16
C PHE A 230 1.05 5.84 14.44
N TRP A 231 2.22 5.23 14.65
CA TRP A 231 2.46 4.40 15.83
C TRP A 231 2.46 5.20 17.13
N LYS A 232 3.02 6.41 17.13
CA LYS A 232 2.95 7.31 18.28
C LYS A 232 1.50 7.62 18.66
N THR A 233 0.66 7.93 17.67
CA THR A 233 -0.77 8.18 17.88
C THR A 233 -1.45 6.93 18.41
N CYS A 234 -1.23 5.75 17.82
CA CYS A 234 -1.78 4.48 18.31
C CYS A 234 -1.47 4.21 19.79
N LEU A 235 -0.25 4.51 20.25
CA LEU A 235 0.15 4.39 21.66
C LEU A 235 -0.60 5.35 22.60
N THR A 236 -1.20 6.42 22.08
CA THR A 236 -2.02 7.36 22.87
C THR A 236 -3.51 7.04 22.84
N LEU A 237 -3.97 6.20 21.90
CA LEU A 237 -5.39 5.84 21.78
C LEU A 237 -5.86 4.91 22.91
N GLU A 238 -4.95 4.28 23.64
CA GLU A 238 -5.22 3.63 24.92
C GLU A 238 -4.11 3.91 25.92
N PRO A 239 -4.43 4.39 27.14
CA PRO A 239 -3.46 4.40 28.22
C PRO A 239 -3.12 2.95 28.60
N PRO A 240 -1.86 2.63 28.95
CA PRO A 240 -1.54 1.33 29.50
C PRO A 240 -2.38 1.11 30.77
N THR A 241 -3.22 0.10 30.77
CA THR A 241 -3.80 -0.43 32.01
C THR A 241 -2.65 -0.98 32.85
N LEU A 242 -2.31 -0.24 33.92
CA LEU A 242 -1.47 -0.72 35.03
C LEU A 242 -2.14 -1.88 35.76
#